data_AF-A0A2H9LMU0-F1
#
_entry.id   AF-A0A2H9LMU0-F1
#
_cell.length_a   1.000
_cell.length_b   1.000
_cell.length_c   1.000
_cell.angle_alpha   90.00
_cell.angle_beta   90.00
_cell.angle_gamma   90.00
#
_symmetry.space_group_name_H-M   'P 1'
#
loop_
_entity.id
_entity.type
_entity.pdbx_description
1 polymer ?
#
loop_
_entity_poly.entity_id
_entity_poly.type
_entity_poly.pdbx_seq_one_letter_code
_entity_poly.pdbx_strand_id
1 'polypeptide(L)'
;MLLENGLYENSVSMSYYTMYNSLTAPLFRTGIKCENHSGSIILLMKLFRKVDLTNIISFAKRERVDKQYYVDFELTEKSATDLLEKAENFLVKMKLVIRDLRLEQINEIRGKLKLVMEN
;
A
#
# COMPACT_ATOMS: atom_id res chain seq x y z
N MET A 1 16.95 -4.65 -13.73
CA MET A 1 15.87 -4.70 -12.72
C MET A 1 15.26 -6.10 -12.64
N LEU A 2 14.57 -6.48 -11.54
CA LEU A 2 14.03 -7.85 -11.34
C LEU A 2 13.14 -8.33 -12.50
N LEU A 3 12.22 -7.47 -12.96
CA LEU A 3 11.32 -7.73 -14.09
C LEU A 3 12.11 -8.08 -15.37
N GLU A 4 13.08 -7.25 -15.74
CA GLU A 4 13.92 -7.42 -16.95
C GLU A 4 14.77 -8.69 -16.93
N ASN A 5 14.99 -9.28 -15.74
CA ASN A 5 15.77 -10.50 -15.57
C ASN A 5 14.87 -11.75 -15.44
N GLY A 6 13.58 -11.64 -15.76
CA GLY A 6 12.63 -12.76 -15.65
C GLY A 6 12.24 -13.12 -14.21
N LEU A 7 12.65 -12.33 -13.22
CA LEU A 7 12.40 -12.59 -11.80
C LEU A 7 11.03 -12.05 -11.38
N TYR A 8 9.98 -12.54 -12.03
CA TYR A 8 8.62 -11.98 -11.93
C TYR A 8 8.02 -12.06 -10.53
N GLU A 9 8.23 -13.16 -9.80
CA GLU A 9 7.76 -13.32 -8.42
C GLU A 9 8.37 -12.27 -7.48
N ASN A 10 9.68 -12.09 -7.59
CA ASN A 10 10.41 -11.07 -6.83
C ASN A 10 9.94 -9.66 -7.23
N SER A 11 9.68 -9.43 -8.52
CA SER A 11 9.13 -8.16 -9.01
C SER A 11 7.76 -7.85 -8.40
N VAL A 12 6.85 -8.83 -8.36
CA VAL A 12 5.53 -8.70 -7.72
C VAL A 12 5.67 -8.40 -6.22
N SER A 13 6.54 -9.14 -5.53
CA SER A 13 6.78 -8.95 -4.11
C SER A 13 7.30 -7.56 -3.78
N MET A 14 8.32 -7.10 -4.52
CA MET A 14 8.90 -5.78 -4.33
C MET A 14 7.96 -4.64 -4.73
N SER A 15 7.10 -4.86 -5.72
CA SER A 15 6.03 -3.91 -6.09
C SER A 15 5.04 -3.73 -4.94
N TYR A 16 4.60 -4.82 -4.31
CA TYR A 16 3.75 -4.74 -3.11
C TYR A 16 4.46 -4.05 -1.94
N TYR A 17 5.72 -4.40 -1.64
CA TYR A 17 6.45 -3.78 -0.53
C TYR A 17 6.69 -2.28 -0.77
N THR A 18 6.89 -1.85 -2.01
CA THR A 18 6.93 -0.43 -2.37
C THR A 18 5.63 0.27 -1.99
N MET A 19 4.47 -0.30 -2.34
CA MET A 19 3.17 0.24 -1.94
C MET A 19 3.03 0.27 -0.41
N TYR A 20 3.32 -0.84 0.27
CA TYR A 20 3.16 -0.95 1.72
C TYR A 20 4.04 0.07 2.47
N ASN A 21 5.32 0.18 2.11
CA ASN A 21 6.22 1.14 2.74
C ASN A 21 5.82 2.59 2.45
N SER A 22 5.31 2.87 1.24
CA SER A 22 4.77 4.20 0.92
C SER A 22 3.47 4.52 1.69
N LEU A 23 2.70 3.50 2.09
CA LEU A 23 1.54 3.62 2.98
C LEU A 23 1.95 3.85 4.45
N THR A 24 2.98 3.17 4.95
CA THR A 24 3.41 3.38 6.33
C THR A 24 3.99 4.78 6.54
N ALA A 25 4.58 5.38 5.52
CA ALA A 25 5.15 6.73 5.60
C ALA A 25 4.18 7.83 6.10
N PRO A 26 2.96 8.04 5.55
CA PRO A 26 2.01 9.00 6.11
C PRO A 26 1.48 8.59 7.50
N LEU A 27 1.37 7.29 7.81
CA LEU A 27 1.03 6.84 9.17
C LEU A 27 2.10 7.35 10.16
N PHE A 28 3.38 7.11 9.88
CA PHE A 28 4.49 7.62 10.68
C PHE A 28 4.52 9.14 10.75
N ARG A 29 4.27 9.86 9.65
CA ARG A 29 4.18 11.33 9.65
C ARG A 29 3.10 11.85 10.59
N THR A 30 2.03 11.09 10.80
CA THR A 30 0.95 11.42 11.75
C THR A 30 1.22 10.92 13.17
N GLY A 31 2.31 10.18 13.40
CA GLY A 31 2.66 9.55 14.69
C GLY A 31 1.92 8.24 14.96
N ILE A 32 1.39 7.59 13.93
CA ILE A 32 0.63 6.35 14.02
C ILE A 32 1.53 5.20 13.58
N LYS A 33 1.63 4.15 14.39
CA LYS A 33 2.35 2.91 14.08
C LYS A 33 1.35 1.78 13.89
N CYS A 34 1.46 1.05 12.77
CA CYS A 34 0.71 -0.18 12.52
C CYS A 34 1.64 -1.16 11.79
N GLU A 35 1.90 -2.31 12.40
CA GLU A 35 2.76 -3.34 11.81
C GLU A 35 1.96 -4.40 11.03
N ASN A 36 0.64 -4.44 11.25
CA ASN A 36 -0.23 -5.33 10.52
C ASN A 36 -0.54 -4.76 9.13
N HIS A 37 -0.27 -5.53 8.08
CA HIS A 37 -0.52 -5.11 6.70
C HIS A 37 -2.00 -4.79 6.44
N SER A 38 -2.91 -5.69 6.83
CA SER A 38 -4.36 -5.45 6.67
C SER A 38 -4.81 -4.25 7.50
N GLY A 39 -4.31 -4.12 8.73
CA GLY A 39 -4.60 -3.00 9.62
C GLY A 39 -4.18 -1.67 8.99
N SER A 40 -2.97 -1.59 8.43
CA SER A 40 -2.47 -0.39 7.75
C SER A 40 -3.35 -0.01 6.56
N ILE A 41 -3.81 -0.99 5.78
CA ILE A 41 -4.72 -0.77 4.64
C ILE A 41 -6.09 -0.25 5.11
N ILE A 42 -6.61 -0.78 6.22
CA ILE A 42 -7.86 -0.28 6.85
C ILE A 42 -7.66 1.15 7.34
N LEU A 43 -6.52 1.47 7.96
CA LEU A 43 -6.22 2.83 8.42
C LEU A 43 -6.09 3.82 7.26
N LEU A 44 -5.54 3.41 6.10
CA LEU A 44 -5.54 4.23 4.89
C LEU A 44 -6.96 4.68 4.51
N MET A 45 -7.91 3.74 4.56
CA MET A 45 -9.31 4.02 4.28
C MET A 45 -9.92 4.92 5.36
N LYS A 46 -9.84 4.50 6.62
CA LYS A 46 -10.57 5.14 7.73
C LYS A 46 -10.06 6.55 8.05
N LEU A 47 -8.74 6.74 8.01
CA LEU A 47 -8.12 8.00 8.43
C LEU A 47 -7.93 8.99 7.27
N PHE A 48 -7.45 8.49 6.12
CA PHE A 48 -7.11 9.34 4.97
C PHE A 48 -8.20 9.36 3.88
N ARG A 49 -9.23 8.51 3.99
CA ARG A 49 -10.36 8.42 3.04
C ARG A 49 -9.91 8.17 1.59
N LYS A 50 -8.83 7.41 1.40
CA LYS A 50 -8.26 7.11 0.07
C LYS A 50 -8.78 5.78 -0.47
N VAL A 51 -10.07 5.73 -0.82
CA VAL A 51 -10.76 4.52 -1.30
C VAL A 51 -10.02 3.84 -2.45
N ASP A 52 -9.68 4.61 -3.50
CA ASP A 52 -9.01 4.07 -4.69
C ASP A 52 -7.65 3.45 -4.36
N LEU A 53 -6.88 4.12 -3.50
CA LEU A 53 -5.57 3.62 -3.06
C LEU A 53 -5.74 2.35 -2.21
N THR A 54 -6.70 2.33 -1.29
CA THR A 54 -7.02 1.14 -0.50
C THR A 54 -7.34 -0.05 -1.41
N ASN A 55 -8.11 0.14 -2.48
CA ASN A 55 -8.43 -0.93 -3.42
C ASN A 55 -7.19 -1.44 -4.16
N ILE A 56 -6.33 -0.54 -4.64
CA ILE A 56 -5.08 -0.90 -5.33
C ILE A 56 -4.17 -1.74 -4.44
N ILE A 57 -3.90 -1.30 -3.21
CA ILE A 57 -2.98 -2.03 -2.32
C ILE A 57 -3.61 -3.33 -1.79
N SER A 58 -4.93 -3.39 -1.64
CA SER A 58 -5.64 -4.63 -1.27
C SER A 58 -5.52 -5.69 -2.38
N PHE A 59 -5.68 -5.27 -3.64
CA PHE A 59 -5.43 -6.11 -4.80
C PHE A 59 -3.97 -6.57 -4.84
N ALA A 60 -3.01 -5.65 -4.70
CA ALA A 60 -1.59 -6.00 -4.70
C ALA A 60 -1.20 -6.98 -3.58
N LYS A 61 -1.79 -6.82 -2.39
CA LYS A 61 -1.59 -7.77 -1.28
C LYS A 61 -2.08 -9.16 -1.64
N ARG A 62 -3.26 -9.26 -2.24
CA ARG A 62 -3.85 -10.52 -2.70
C ARG A 62 -2.98 -11.14 -3.78
N GLU A 63 -2.63 -10.40 -4.84
CA GLU A 63 -1.76 -10.87 -5.91
C GLU A 63 -0.42 -11.41 -5.36
N ARG A 64 0.17 -10.75 -4.37
CA ARG A 64 1.39 -11.24 -3.72
C ARG A 64 1.14 -12.56 -2.99
N VAL A 65 0.09 -12.65 -2.16
CA VAL A 65 -0.21 -13.88 -1.41
C VAL A 65 -0.55 -15.02 -2.37
N ASP A 66 -1.39 -14.77 -3.36
CA ASP A 66 -1.87 -15.79 -4.28
C ASP A 66 -0.71 -16.34 -5.13
N LYS A 67 0.17 -15.46 -5.62
CA LYS A 67 1.29 -15.86 -6.50
C LYS A 67 2.50 -16.43 -5.77
N GLN A 68 2.64 -16.22 -4.46
CA GLN A 68 3.74 -16.79 -3.67
C GLN A 68 3.39 -18.14 -3.04
N TYR A 69 2.10 -18.44 -2.83
CA TYR A 69 1.69 -19.62 -2.06
C TYR A 69 0.84 -20.62 -2.84
N TYR A 70 0.33 -20.27 -4.03
CA TYR A 70 -0.48 -21.19 -4.85
C TYR A 70 0.25 -21.55 -6.14
N VAL A 71 0.40 -22.86 -6.37
CA VAL A 71 1.18 -23.45 -7.47
C VAL A 71 0.48 -23.34 -8.83
N ASP A 72 -0.82 -23.02 -8.84
CA ASP A 72 -1.67 -23.03 -10.03
C ASP A 72 -1.67 -21.71 -10.82
N PHE A 73 -0.97 -20.67 -10.34
CA PHE A 73 -0.87 -19.39 -11.03
C PHE A 73 0.48 -19.21 -11.71
N GLU A 74 0.51 -19.33 -13.05
CA GLU A 74 1.69 -18.96 -13.83
C GLU A 74 1.93 -17.45 -13.75
N LEU A 75 3.07 -17.09 -13.17
CA LEU A 75 3.49 -15.71 -13.02
C LEU A 75 4.04 -15.19 -14.35
N THR A 76 3.24 -14.38 -15.04
CA THR A 76 3.61 -13.82 -16.35
C THR A 76 4.29 -12.46 -16.22
N GLU A 77 5.19 -12.16 -17.16
CA GLU A 77 5.81 -10.84 -17.34
C GLU A 77 4.75 -9.72 -17.36
N LYS A 78 3.65 -9.95 -18.09
CA LYS A 78 2.52 -9.01 -18.17
C LYS A 78 1.95 -8.69 -16.79
N SER A 79 1.70 -9.71 -15.97
CA SER A 79 1.13 -9.52 -14.63
C SER A 79 2.11 -8.84 -13.66
N ALA A 80 3.41 -9.12 -13.80
CA ALA A 80 4.46 -8.47 -13.02
C ALA A 80 4.65 -6.99 -13.44
N THR A 81 4.55 -6.71 -14.74
CA THR A 81 4.59 -5.35 -15.30
C THR A 81 3.41 -4.52 -14.83
N ASP A 82 2.18 -5.05 -14.94
CA ASP A 82 0.97 -4.36 -14.49
C ASP A 82 1.03 -4.00 -13.00
N LEU A 83 1.55 -4.90 -12.15
CA LEU A 83 1.69 -4.60 -10.73
C LEU A 83 2.79 -3.57 -10.44
N LEU A 84 3.90 -3.60 -11.18
CA LEU A 84 4.97 -2.61 -11.09
C LEU A 84 4.45 -1.21 -11.42
N GLU A 85 3.75 -1.05 -12.56
CA GLU A 85 3.15 0.23 -12.96
C GLU A 85 2.14 0.74 -11.92
N LYS A 86 1.34 -0.16 -11.33
CA LYS A 86 0.46 0.22 -10.21
C LYS A 86 1.26 0.68 -9.00
N ALA A 87 2.39 0.05 -8.69
CA ALA A 87 3.24 0.42 -7.55
C ALA A 87 3.85 1.81 -7.74
N GLU A 88 4.34 2.13 -8.94
CA GLU A 88 4.88 3.45 -9.27
C GLU A 88 3.81 4.54 -9.14
N ASN A 89 2.63 4.31 -9.73
CA ASN A 89 1.50 5.23 -9.63
C ASN A 89 1.03 5.41 -8.18
N PHE A 90 0.97 4.33 -7.41
CA PHE A 90 0.62 4.36 -6.00
C PHE A 90 1.64 5.18 -5.20
N LEU A 91 2.94 4.97 -5.42
CA LEU A 91 4.01 5.71 -4.76
C LEU A 91 3.91 7.22 -5.01
N VAL A 92 3.67 7.63 -6.27
CA VAL A 92 3.47 9.06 -6.61
C VAL A 92 2.28 9.63 -5.85
N LYS A 93 1.14 8.92 -5.84
CA LYS A 93 -0.06 9.34 -5.11
C LYS A 93 0.19 9.43 -3.60
N MET A 94 0.91 8.48 -3.00
CA MET A 94 1.25 8.53 -1.57
C MET A 94 2.20 9.69 -1.24
N LYS A 95 3.15 10.03 -2.13
CA LYS A 95 3.98 11.23 -1.96
C LYS A 95 3.14 12.51 -1.93
N LEU A 96 2.10 12.60 -2.77
CA LEU A 96 1.15 13.72 -2.73
C LEU A 96 0.36 13.74 -1.41
N VAL A 97 -0.14 12.59 -0.95
CA VAL A 97 -0.82 12.48 0.35
C VAL A 97 0.08 12.98 1.46
N ILE A 98 1.33 12.52 1.51
CA ILE A 98 2.30 13.00 2.50
C ILE A 98 2.42 14.51 2.36
N ARG A 99 2.81 15.03 1.19
CA ARG A 99 3.06 16.47 0.96
C ARG A 99 1.93 17.36 1.48
N ASP A 100 0.68 16.95 1.29
CA ASP A 100 -0.49 17.74 1.64
C ASP A 100 -0.84 17.71 3.15
N LEU A 101 -0.19 16.85 3.96
CA LEU A 101 -0.36 16.81 5.41
C LEU A 101 0.25 18.05 6.09
N ARG A 102 -0.59 18.97 6.53
CA ARG A 102 -0.23 20.07 7.44
C ARG A 102 -0.72 19.75 8.86
N LEU A 103 -0.38 20.61 9.81
CA LEU A 103 -0.69 20.41 11.23
C LEU A 103 -2.20 20.16 11.47
N GLU A 104 -3.06 20.88 10.76
CA GLU A 104 -4.52 20.72 10.81
C GLU A 104 -4.95 19.31 10.41
N GLN A 105 -4.51 18.79 9.26
CA GLN A 105 -4.88 17.45 8.82
C GLN A 105 -4.27 16.36 9.71
N ILE A 106 -3.07 16.57 10.24
CA ILE A 106 -2.45 15.64 11.20
C ILE A 106 -3.33 15.53 12.46
N ASN A 107 -3.79 16.67 12.99
CA ASN A 107 -4.65 16.69 14.17
C ASN A 107 -6.03 16.06 13.87
N GLU A 108 -6.60 16.30 12.69
CA GLU A 108 -7.84 15.65 12.25
C GLU A 108 -7.68 14.12 12.18
N ILE A 109 -6.58 13.64 11.60
CA ILE A 109 -6.27 12.21 11.49
C ILE A 109 -6.12 11.56 12.88
N ARG A 110 -5.44 12.23 13.81
CA ARG A 110 -5.31 11.77 15.19
C ARG A 110 -6.66 11.72 15.92
N GLY A 111 -7.53 12.70 15.67
CA GLY A 111 -8.90 12.70 16.17
C GLY A 111 -9.71 11.51 15.64
N LYS A 112 -9.65 11.24 14.33
CA LYS A 112 -10.28 10.07 13.72
C LYS A 112 -9.76 8.75 14.30
N LEU A 113 -8.46 8.65 14.60
CA LEU A 113 -7.90 7.44 15.18
C LEU A 113 -8.54 7.11 16.54
N LYS A 114 -8.75 8.11 17.41
CA LYS A 114 -9.41 7.89 18.71
C LYS A 114 -10.80 7.27 18.52
N LEU A 115 -11.59 7.84 17.61
CA LEU A 115 -12.92 7.30 17.28
C LEU A 115 -12.87 5.87 16.74
N VAL A 116 -11.86 5.54 15.91
CA VAL A 116 -11.69 4.17 15.39
C VAL A 116 -11.30 3.18 16.49
N MET A 117 -10.60 3.62 17.54
CA MET A 117 -10.17 2.76 18.66
C MET A 117 -11.25 2.59 19.74
N GLU A 118 -12.23 3.49 19.80
CA GLU A 118 -13.33 3.45 20.77
C GLU A 118 -14.52 2.58 20.32
N ASN A 119 -14.52 2.14 19.05
CA ASN A 119 -15.52 1.22 18.47
C ASN A 119 -14.97 -0.20 18.38
#